data_AF-A0A3C1DU18-F1
#
_entry.id   AF-A0A3C1DU18-F1
#
_cell.length_a   1.000
_cell.length_b   1.000
_cell.length_c   1.000
_cell.angle_alpha   90.00
_cell.angle_beta   90.00
_cell.angle_gamma   90.00
#
_symmetry.space_group_name_H-M   'P 1'
#
loop_
_entity.id
_entity.type
_entity.pdbx_description
1 polymer ?
#
loop_
_entity_poly.entity_id
_entity_poly.type
_entity_poly.pdbx_seq_one_letter_code
_entity_poly.pdbx_strand_id
1 'polypeptide(L)' 'HWSFMLGEIALYSFILLLLTGVYLTLFFNPSMKEVVYNGSYAPLNGIKMTQAYDSTLRISFDVRGGLLVRQIHHWAA' A
#
# COMPACT_ATOMS: atom_id res chain seq x y z
N HIS A 1 -34.07 7.34 9.56
CA HIS A 1 -33.90 7.38 8.09
C HIS A 1 -32.58 6.73 7.71
N TRP A 2 -32.56 5.89 6.67
CA TRP A 2 -31.36 5.19 6.21
C TRP A 2 -30.25 6.16 5.74
N SER A 3 -30.64 7.34 5.25
CA SER A 3 -29.72 8.38 4.79
C SER A 3 -28.77 8.90 5.87
N PHE A 4 -29.12 8.78 7.15
CA PHE A 4 -28.21 9.13 8.25
C PHE A 4 -26.97 8.22 8.32
N MET A 5 -27.05 6.99 7.80
CA MET A 5 -25.93 6.02 7.80
C MET A 5 -24.87 6.33 6.73
N LEU A 6 -25.17 7.22 5.76
CA LEU A 6 -24.22 7.57 4.70
C LEU A 6 -22.96 8.27 5.25
N GLY A 7 -23.12 9.11 6.28
CA GLY A 7 -21.99 9.75 6.97
C GLY A 7 -21.14 8.75 7.76
N GLU A 8 -21.77 7.73 8.34
CA GLU A 8 -21.05 6.68 9.06
C GLU A 8 -20.20 5.82 8.13
N ILE A 9 -20.67 5.52 6.91
CA ILE A 9 -19.85 4.81 5.90
C ILE A 9 -18.55 5.57 5.64
N ALA A 10 -18.60 6.89 5.48
CA ALA A 10 -17.40 7.70 5.30
C ALA A 10 -16.47 7.65 6.53
N LEU A 11 -17.03 7.70 7.75
CA LEU A 11 -16.25 7.59 8.98
C LEU A 11 -15.58 6.21 9.12
N TYR A 12 -16.29 5.12 8.82
CA TYR A 12 -15.75 3.77 8.89
C TYR A 12 -14.65 3.55 7.84
N SER A 13 -14.84 4.04 6.62
CA SER A 13 -13.77 4.03 5.59
C SER A 13 -12.56 4.83 6.03
N PHE A 14 -12.75 6.01 6.64
CA PHE A 14 -11.65 6.82 7.17
C PHE A 14 -10.87 6.09 8.28
N ILE A 15 -11.55 5.39 9.19
CA ILE A 15 -10.88 4.56 10.21
C ILE A 15 -10.07 3.44 9.54
N LEU A 16 -10.64 2.75 8.54
CA LEU A 16 -9.90 1.72 7.79
C LEU A 16 -8.68 2.31 7.07
N LEU A 17 -8.79 3.50 6.48
CA LEU A 17 -7.68 4.20 5.86
C LEU A 17 -6.56 4.50 6.86
N LEU A 18 -6.88 4.98 8.06
CA LEU A 18 -5.87 5.24 9.09
C LEU A 18 -5.17 3.96 9.53
N LEU A 19 -5.93 2.90 9.84
CA LEU A 19 -5.35 1.64 10.31
C LEU A 19 -4.45 0.99 9.27
N THR A 20 -4.96 0.86 8.04
CA THR A 20 -4.19 0.27 6.93
C THR A 20 -3.04 1.18 6.48
N GLY A 21 -3.25 2.50 6.46
CA GLY A 21 -2.23 3.49 6.12
C GLY A 21 -1.07 3.48 7.10
N VAL A 22 -1.34 3.49 8.41
CA VAL A 22 -0.31 3.36 9.45
C VAL A 22 0.46 2.05 9.33
N TYR A 23 -0.20 0.95 8.98
CA TYR A 23 0.51 -0.30 8.70
C TYR A 23 1.46 -0.17 7.49
N LEU A 24 0.99 0.42 6.39
CA LEU A 24 1.78 0.56 5.16
C LEU A 24 2.97 1.51 5.30
N THR A 25 2.84 2.57 6.11
CA THR A 25 3.93 3.53 6.35
C THR A 25 5.14 2.90 7.04
N LEU A 26 4.95 1.80 7.79
CA LEU A 26 6.06 1.06 8.39
C LEU A 26 6.96 0.36 7.36
N PHE A 27 6.48 0.17 6.13
CA PHE A 27 7.19 -0.59 5.10
C PHE A 27 7.55 0.25 3.86
N PHE A 28 6.88 1.38 3.65
CA PHE A 28 7.07 2.25 2.48
C PHE A 28 8.28 3.17 2.66
N ASN A 29 9.09 3.32 1.61
CA ASN A 29 10.22 4.25 1.59
C ASN A 29 9.97 5.38 0.57
N PRO A 30 9.69 6.62 1.00
CA PRO A 30 9.31 7.73 0.11
C PRO A 30 10.51 8.39 -0.58
N SER A 31 11.40 7.60 -1.18
CA SER A 31 12.64 8.07 -1.82
C SER A 31 12.59 7.92 -3.34
N MET A 32 13.01 8.98 -4.05
CA MET A 32 13.15 9.00 -5.51
C MET A 32 14.53 8.54 -5.99
N LYS A 33 15.38 8.05 -5.09
CA LYS A 33 16.67 7.47 -5.46
C LYS A 33 16.47 6.31 -6.45
N GLU A 34 17.21 6.32 -7.55
CA GLU A 34 17.23 5.20 -8.48
C GLU A 34 17.90 3.97 -7.85
N VAL A 35 17.24 2.82 -7.99
CA VAL A 35 17.73 1.50 -7.60
C VAL A 35 17.49 0.51 -8.73
N VAL A 36 18.25 -0.59 -8.75
CA VAL A 36 18.01 -1.71 -9.66
C VAL A 36 17.24 -2.78 -8.89
N TYR A 37 16.07 -3.18 -9.39
CA TYR A 37 15.23 -4.16 -8.72
C TYR A 37 15.87 -5.56 -8.72
N ASN A 38 15.85 -6.20 -7.56
CA ASN A 38 16.39 -7.54 -7.34
C ASN A 38 15.52 -8.37 -6.37
N GLY A 39 14.20 -8.16 -6.40
CA GLY A 39 13.24 -8.79 -5.50
C GLY A 39 12.59 -10.07 -6.02
N SER A 40 11.50 -10.48 -5.37
CA SER A 40 10.78 -11.73 -5.65
C SER A 40 9.95 -11.72 -6.95
N TYR A 41 9.57 -10.53 -7.45
CA TYR A 41 8.79 -10.42 -8.68
C TYR A 41 9.69 -10.46 -9.91
N ALA A 42 10.03 -11.69 -10.33
CA ALA A 42 10.99 -11.98 -11.39
C ALA A 42 10.88 -11.12 -12.68
N PRO A 43 9.67 -10.78 -13.20
CA PRO A 43 9.56 -10.00 -14.43
C PRO A 43 10.19 -8.60 -14.37
N LEU A 44 10.45 -8.05 -13.18
CA LEU A 44 11.06 -6.73 -13.02
C LEU A 44 12.54 -6.76 -12.63
N ASN A 45 13.14 -7.95 -12.47
CA ASN A 45 14.55 -8.07 -12.07
C ASN A 45 15.49 -7.42 -13.08
N GLY A 46 16.43 -6.61 -12.56
CA GLY A 46 17.38 -5.83 -13.36
C GLY A 46 16.85 -4.50 -13.89
N ILE A 47 15.57 -4.17 -13.67
CA ILE A 47 14.98 -2.90 -14.12
C ILE A 47 15.30 -1.78 -13.13
N LYS A 48 15.69 -0.61 -13.64
CA LYS A 48 15.86 0.62 -12.84
C LYS A 48 14.51 1.20 -12.45
N MET A 49 14.36 1.55 -11.18
CA MET A 49 13.15 2.17 -10.64
C MET A 49 13.47 3.06 -9.44
N THR A 50 12.48 3.81 -8.95
CA THR A 50 12.63 4.56 -7.71
C THR A 50 12.59 3.61 -6.50
N GLN A 51 13.29 3.98 -5.43
CA GLN A 51 13.21 3.27 -4.15
C GLN A 51 11.77 3.22 -3.59
N ALA A 52 10.95 4.23 -3.88
CA ALA A 52 9.53 4.22 -3.59
C ALA A 52 8.77 3.09 -4.31
N TYR A 53 9.03 2.89 -5.60
CA TYR A 53 8.40 1.81 -6.35
C TYR A 53 8.90 0.43 -5.89
N ASP A 54 10.21 0.30 -5.66
CA ASP A 54 10.81 -0.93 -5.09
C ASP A 54 10.17 -1.32 -3.75
N SER A 55 10.04 -0.37 -2.82
CA SER A 55 9.40 -0.64 -1.52
C SER A 55 7.91 -0.98 -1.67
N THR A 56 7.22 -0.44 -2.68
CA THR A 56 5.83 -0.79 -3.01
C THR A 56 5.70 -2.24 -3.51
N LEU A 57 6.63 -2.69 -4.34
CA LEU A 57 6.71 -4.09 -4.80
C LEU A 57 6.99 -5.01 -3.62
N ARG A 58 7.93 -4.65 -2.75
CA ARG A 58 8.24 -5.41 -1.53
C ARG A 58 7.02 -5.59 -0.62
N ILE A 59 6.24 -4.53 -0.40
CA ILE A 59 4.98 -4.65 0.38
C ILE A 59 4.02 -5.62 -0.30
N SER A 60 3.97 -5.62 -1.63
CA SER A 60 3.02 -6.45 -2.38
C SER A 60 3.41 -7.93 -2.40
N PHE A 61 4.70 -8.24 -2.49
CA PHE A 61 5.14 -9.61 -2.76
C PHE A 61 5.90 -10.26 -1.59
N ASP A 62 6.53 -9.49 -0.71
CA ASP A 62 7.45 -10.02 0.31
C ASP A 62 6.93 -9.84 1.75
N VAL A 63 6.10 -8.83 2.00
CA VAL A 63 5.47 -8.62 3.31
C VAL A 63 4.23 -9.50 3.41
N ARG A 64 4.19 -10.38 4.43
CA ARG A 64 3.04 -11.26 4.66
C ARG A 64 1.76 -10.46 4.86
N GLY A 65 0.79 -10.67 3.96
CA GLY A 65 -0.48 -9.93 3.96
C GLY A 65 -0.40 -8.50 3.40
N GLY A 66 0.78 -8.05 2.96
CA GLY A 66 0.99 -6.66 2.52
C GLY A 66 0.18 -6.28 1.29
N LEU A 67 0.05 -7.16 0.28
CA LEU A 67 -0.84 -6.91 -0.87
C LEU A 67 -2.30 -6.75 -0.44
N LEU A 68 -2.79 -7.63 0.45
CA LEU A 68 -4.17 -7.56 0.94
C LEU A 68 -4.42 -6.22 1.64
N VAL A 69 -3.52 -5.80 2.55
CA VAL A 69 -3.66 -4.52 3.25
C VAL A 69 -3.59 -3.33 2.29
N ARG A 70 -2.70 -3.36 1.28
CA ARG A 70 -2.64 -2.33 0.23
C ARG A 70 -3.94 -2.23 -0.57
N GLN A 71 -4.52 -3.37 -0.93
CA GLN A 71 -5.80 -3.40 -1.65
C GLN A 71 -6.93 -2.85 -0.78
N ILE A 72 -7.02 -3.26 0.49
CA ILE A 72 -8.02 -2.71 1.43
C ILE A 72 -7.85 -1.19 1.57
N HIS A 73 -6.62 -0.70 1.73
CA HIS A 73 -6.34 0.73 1.81
C HIS A 73 -6.82 1.48 0.56
N HIS A 74 -6.53 0.95 -0.62
CA HIS A 74 -6.95 1.54 -1.88
C HIS A 74 -8.48 1.52 -2.06
N TRP A 75 -9.17 0.45 -1.65
CA TRP A 75 -10.64 0.36 -1.74
C TRP A 75 -11.37 1.21 -0.68
N ALA A 76 -10.71 1.53 0.43
CA ALA A 76 -11.25 2.40 1.47
C ALA A 76 -11.10 3.90 1.14
N ALA A 77 -10.27 4.24 0.13
CA ALA A 77 -10.02 5.62 -0.34
C ALA A 77 -11.06 6.05 -1.38
#